data_AF-A0A369TNE0-F1
#
_entry.id   AF-A0A369TNE0-F1
#
_cell.length_a   1.000
_cell.length_b   1.000
_cell.length_c   1.000
_cell.angle_alpha   90.00
_cell.angle_beta   90.00
_cell.angle_gamma   90.00
#
_symmetry.space_group_name_H-M   'P 1'
#
loop_
_entity.id
_entity.type
_entity.pdbx_description
1 polymer ?
#
loop_
_entity_poly.entity_id
_entity_poly.type
_entity_poly.pdbx_seq_one_letter_code
_entity_poly.pdbx_strand_id
1 'polypeptide(L)'
;MTQIDELQRRITQALDRIAKGVEAVESRAVDPAAATAPDGADAEELVALREALEDERLANAQLEERVRAIREKQETEVAQLRAQASGSSATLGRLDGELQRLRRANEMLSATNVELRNALEQNVGEPHLINKAMLAELEALRAARAADMAENQLLLDTLEPLLAEAASEESA
;
A
#
# COMPACT_ATOMS: atom_id res chain seq x y z
N MET A 1 12.38 -76.79 39.17
CA MET A 1 13.07 -76.12 40.29
C MET A 1 14.00 -75.00 39.80
N THR A 2 14.70 -75.15 38.66
CA THR A 2 15.61 -74.13 38.09
C THR A 2 14.99 -72.76 37.75
N GLN A 3 13.71 -72.70 37.37
CA GLN A 3 13.04 -71.44 37.04
C GLN A 3 12.78 -70.55 38.27
N ILE A 4 12.60 -71.16 39.45
CA ILE A 4 12.37 -70.42 40.69
C ILE A 4 13.68 -69.77 41.15
N ASP A 5 14.80 -70.48 41.02
CA ASP A 5 16.13 -69.98 41.37
C ASP A 5 16.55 -68.81 40.45
N GLU A 6 16.19 -68.88 39.16
CA GLU A 6 16.46 -67.80 38.20
C GLU A 6 15.62 -66.54 38.48
N LEU A 7 14.34 -66.71 38.85
CA LEU A 7 13.48 -65.62 39.28
C LEU A 7 13.98 -65.00 40.58
N GLN A 8 14.40 -65.81 41.56
CA GLN A 8 14.99 -65.31 42.81
C GLN A 8 16.25 -64.48 42.52
N ARG A 9 17.17 -64.98 41.68
CA ARG A 9 18.39 -64.24 41.31
C ARG A 9 18.08 -62.90 40.62
N ARG A 10 17.06 -62.85 39.76
CA ARG A 10 16.61 -61.60 39.12
C ARG A 10 15.99 -60.63 40.12
N ILE A 11 15.19 -61.12 41.06
CA ILE A 11 14.57 -60.29 42.10
C ILE A 11 15.65 -59.69 43.00
N THR A 12 16.62 -60.48 43.46
CA THR A 12 17.73 -59.98 44.29
C THR A 12 18.53 -58.90 43.55
N GLN A 13 18.81 -59.12 42.27
CA GLN A 13 19.53 -58.14 41.45
C GLN A 13 18.72 -56.85 41.19
N ALA A 14 17.39 -56.95 41.08
CA ALA A 14 16.51 -55.79 40.97
C ALA A 14 16.45 -55.01 42.28
N LEU A 15 16.38 -55.70 43.42
CA LEU A 15 16.39 -55.09 44.75
C LEU A 15 17.72 -54.39 45.05
N ASP A 16 18.87 -54.97 44.68
CA ASP A 16 20.18 -54.31 44.81
C ASP A 16 20.28 -53.05 43.96
N ARG A 17 19.69 -53.06 42.76
CA ARG A 17 19.66 -51.88 41.88
C ARG A 17 18.76 -50.78 42.44
N ILE A 18 17.64 -51.15 43.06
CA ILE A 18 16.74 -50.20 43.74
C ILE A 18 17.42 -49.64 44.99
N ALA A 19 18.09 -50.47 45.79
CA ALA A 19 18.83 -50.03 46.97
C ALA A 19 19.90 -48.99 46.59
N LYS A 20 20.70 -49.26 45.56
CA LYS A 20 21.67 -48.29 45.01
C LYS A 20 21.02 -47.03 44.45
N GLY A 21 19.84 -47.15 43.84
CA GLY A 21 19.07 -46.02 43.33
C GLY A 21 18.54 -45.12 44.44
N VAL A 22 18.06 -45.70 45.54
CA VAL A 22 17.62 -44.97 46.73
C VAL A 22 18.80 -44.29 47.41
N GLU A 23 19.92 -44.99 47.56
CA GLU A 23 21.14 -44.42 48.15
C GLU A 23 21.69 -43.24 47.33
N ALA A 24 21.58 -43.27 46.00
CA ALA A 24 21.95 -42.15 45.12
C ALA A 24 20.98 -40.95 45.21
N VAL A 25 19.69 -41.20 45.46
CA VAL A 25 18.70 -40.15 45.68
C VAL A 25 18.87 -39.55 47.08
N GLU A 26 19.13 -40.39 48.09
CA GLU A 26 19.45 -39.95 49.44
C GLU A 26 20.78 -39.19 49.49
N SER A 27 21.83 -39.63 48.82
CA SER A 27 23.09 -38.87 48.74
C SER A 27 22.90 -37.52 48.07
N ARG A 28 22.02 -37.43 47.06
CA ARG A 28 21.63 -36.16 46.41
C ARG A 28 20.75 -35.27 47.29
N ALA A 29 20.03 -35.85 48.26
CA ALA A 29 19.20 -35.12 49.21
C ALA A 29 19.96 -34.72 50.49
N VAL A 30 21.00 -35.48 50.87
CA VAL A 30 21.80 -35.30 52.09
C VAL A 30 22.98 -34.34 51.87
N ASP A 31 23.43 -34.16 50.62
CA ASP A 31 24.37 -33.09 50.24
C ASP A 31 23.66 -31.95 49.47
N PRO A 32 22.88 -31.08 50.13
CA PRO A 32 22.49 -29.79 49.54
C PRO A 32 23.70 -28.85 49.36
N ALA A 33 24.87 -29.22 49.88
CA ALA A 33 26.12 -28.45 49.84
C ALA A 33 27.14 -28.94 48.79
N ALA A 34 26.86 -30.02 48.04
CA ALA A 34 27.59 -30.31 46.79
C ALA A 34 26.96 -29.60 45.57
N ALA A 35 25.92 -28.79 45.81
CA ALA A 35 25.48 -27.72 44.93
C ALA A 35 26.22 -26.39 45.25
N THR A 36 27.47 -26.46 45.70
CA THR A 36 28.32 -25.26 45.84
C THR A 36 28.63 -24.66 44.46
N ALA A 37 27.83 -23.66 44.12
CA ALA A 37 28.09 -22.50 43.28
C ALA A 37 28.30 -22.71 41.76
N PRO A 38 27.46 -22.01 40.98
CA PRO A 38 27.94 -20.82 40.30
C PRO A 38 27.20 -19.54 40.71
N ASP A 39 26.77 -19.41 41.97
CA ASP A 39 25.99 -18.24 42.45
C ASP A 39 26.74 -16.87 42.45
N GLY A 40 28.00 -16.82 42.02
CA GLY A 40 28.74 -15.57 41.76
C GLY A 40 28.82 -15.20 40.28
N ALA A 41 28.96 -16.20 39.40
CA ALA A 41 29.01 -15.99 37.95
C ALA A 41 27.61 -15.72 37.38
N ASP A 42 26.58 -16.39 37.91
CA ASP A 42 25.20 -16.20 37.51
C ASP A 42 24.68 -14.79 37.83
N ALA A 43 25.14 -14.16 38.92
CA ALA A 43 24.69 -12.83 39.29
C ALA A 43 25.23 -11.74 38.34
N GLU A 44 26.51 -11.81 37.96
CA GLU A 44 27.10 -10.89 36.99
C GLU A 44 26.55 -11.13 35.57
N GLU A 45 26.36 -12.39 35.17
CA GLU A 45 25.72 -12.75 33.90
C GLU A 45 24.25 -12.29 33.84
N LEU A 46 23.50 -12.38 34.94
CA LEU A 46 22.12 -11.88 35.01
C LEU A 46 22.05 -10.35 34.92
N VAL A 47 23.04 -9.62 35.45
CA VAL A 47 23.12 -8.16 35.30
C VAL A 47 23.44 -7.81 33.85
N ALA A 48 24.44 -8.45 33.23
CA ALA A 48 24.80 -8.22 31.82
C ALA A 48 23.64 -8.58 30.86
N LEU A 49 22.92 -9.67 31.13
CA LEU A 49 21.73 -10.05 30.34
C LEU A 49 20.59 -9.05 30.50
N ARG A 50 20.42 -8.44 31.68
CA ARG A 50 19.41 -7.39 31.91
C ARG A 50 19.77 -6.11 31.17
N GLU A 51 21.03 -5.68 31.22
CA GLU A 51 21.53 -4.53 30.48
C GLU A 51 21.35 -4.73 28.97
N ALA A 52 21.79 -5.87 28.42
CA ALA A 52 21.61 -6.20 27.00
C ALA A 52 20.12 -6.23 26.59
N LEU A 53 19.24 -6.69 27.48
CA LEU A 53 17.80 -6.72 27.23
C LEU A 53 17.18 -5.32 27.29
N GLU A 54 17.66 -4.44 28.16
CA GLU A 54 17.28 -3.02 28.17
C GLU A 54 17.75 -2.29 26.92
N ASP A 55 18.98 -2.55 26.46
CA ASP A 55 19.52 -2.01 25.20
C ASP A 55 18.72 -2.48 23.99
N GLU A 56 18.40 -3.77 23.89
CA GLU A 56 17.54 -4.34 22.84
C GLU A 56 16.12 -3.78 22.89
N ARG A 57 15.57 -3.52 24.07
CA ARG A 57 14.25 -2.87 24.22
C ARG A 57 14.28 -1.42 23.73
N LEU A 58 15.33 -0.67 24.05
CA LEU A 58 15.53 0.69 23.54
C LEU A 58 15.69 0.71 22.03
N ALA A 59 16.49 -0.21 21.48
CA ALA A 59 16.66 -0.36 20.03
C ALA A 59 15.34 -0.71 19.34
N ASN A 60 14.56 -1.64 19.90
CA ASN A 60 13.23 -1.98 19.38
C ASN A 60 12.27 -0.78 19.44
N ALA A 61 12.21 -0.03 20.55
CA ALA A 61 11.37 1.15 20.64
C ALA A 61 11.72 2.21 19.56
N GLN A 62 13.01 2.45 19.33
CA GLN A 62 13.47 3.36 18.28
C GLN A 62 13.12 2.85 16.88
N LEU A 63 13.24 1.54 16.63
CA LEU A 63 12.86 0.93 15.36
C LEU A 63 11.34 0.99 15.14
N GLU A 64 10.54 0.76 16.17
CA GLU A 64 9.09 0.89 16.12
C GLU A 64 8.66 2.33 15.80
N GLU A 65 9.28 3.32 16.42
CA GLU A 65 9.06 4.73 16.11
C GLU A 65 9.45 5.07 14.67
N ARG A 66 10.61 4.60 14.20
CA ARG A 66 11.04 4.79 12.81
C ARG A 66 10.08 4.13 11.83
N VAL A 67 9.65 2.90 12.09
CA VAL A 67 8.68 2.19 11.26
C VAL A 67 7.35 2.93 11.25
N ARG A 68 6.90 3.45 12.39
CA ARG A 68 5.68 4.25 12.48
C ARG A 68 5.79 5.53 11.66
N ALA A 69 6.89 6.27 11.78
CA ALA A 69 7.13 7.48 11.01
C ALA A 69 7.22 7.21 9.50
N ILE A 70 7.85 6.10 9.09
CA ILE A 70 7.90 5.69 7.68
C ILE A 70 6.51 5.33 7.18
N ARG A 71 5.72 4.57 7.95
CA ARG A 71 4.34 4.21 7.58
C ARG A 71 3.47 5.44 7.42
N GLU A 72 3.54 6.39 8.35
CA GLU A 72 2.78 7.63 8.27
C GLU A 72 3.15 8.44 7.02
N LYS A 73 4.45 8.59 6.72
CA LYS A 73 4.92 9.22 5.48
C LYS A 73 4.39 8.52 4.24
N GLN A 74 4.53 7.19 4.17
CA GLN A 74 4.05 6.38 3.05
C GLN A 74 2.53 6.48 2.88
N GLU A 75 1.76 6.46 3.96
CA GLU A 75 0.31 6.62 3.92
C GLU A 75 -0.07 8.00 3.38
N THR A 76 0.64 9.06 3.79
CA THR A 76 0.42 10.41 3.27
C THR A 76 0.78 10.54 1.79
N GLU A 77 1.91 10.00 1.36
CA GLU A 77 2.35 10.00 -0.05
C GLU A 77 1.37 9.22 -0.93
N VAL A 78 0.98 8.02 -0.49
CA VAL A 78 -0.01 7.19 -1.21
C VAL A 78 -1.37 7.88 -1.29
N ALA A 79 -1.80 8.56 -0.22
CA ALA A 79 -3.05 9.33 -0.25
C ALA A 79 -2.98 10.49 -1.25
N GLN A 80 -1.87 11.22 -1.29
CA GLN A 80 -1.65 12.31 -2.25
C GLN A 80 -1.63 11.81 -3.69
N LEU A 81 -0.87 10.75 -3.99
CA LEU A 81 -0.80 10.15 -5.32
C LEU A 81 -2.16 9.62 -5.79
N ARG A 82 -2.95 9.00 -4.89
CA ARG A 82 -4.32 8.58 -5.20
C ARG A 82 -5.23 9.76 -5.49
N ALA A 83 -5.13 10.84 -4.71
CA ALA A 83 -5.91 12.05 -4.94
C ALA A 83 -5.57 12.66 -6.31
N GLN A 84 -4.28 12.81 -6.65
CA GLN A 84 -3.84 13.28 -7.96
C GLN A 84 -4.34 12.39 -9.09
N ALA A 85 -4.15 11.07 -9.00
CA ALA A 85 -4.62 10.14 -10.03
C ALA A 85 -6.14 10.20 -10.25
N SER A 86 -6.92 10.32 -9.16
CA SER A 86 -8.37 10.47 -9.26
C SER A 86 -8.78 11.81 -9.88
N GLY A 87 -8.06 12.89 -9.55
CA GLY A 87 -8.25 14.21 -10.15
C GLY A 87 -7.96 14.21 -11.65
N SER A 88 -6.81 13.67 -12.06
CA SER A 88 -6.44 13.53 -13.48
C SER A 88 -7.42 12.65 -14.26
N SER A 89 -7.93 11.57 -13.66
CA SER A 89 -8.94 10.74 -14.31
C SER A 89 -10.25 11.49 -14.55
N ALA A 90 -10.67 12.35 -13.61
CA ALA A 90 -11.88 13.14 -13.75
C ALA A 90 -11.74 14.22 -14.84
N THR A 91 -10.57 14.88 -14.91
CA THR A 91 -10.31 15.92 -15.92
C THR A 91 -10.19 15.34 -17.33
N LEU A 92 -9.54 14.18 -17.48
CA LEU A 92 -9.53 13.43 -18.74
C LEU A 92 -10.93 12.99 -19.18
N GLY A 93 -11.76 12.51 -18.26
CA GLY A 93 -13.15 12.14 -18.57
C GLY A 93 -13.98 13.32 -19.06
N ARG A 94 -13.76 14.52 -18.48
CA ARG A 94 -14.40 15.76 -18.96
C ARG A 94 -13.92 16.14 -20.37
N LEU A 95 -12.61 16.10 -20.64
CA LEU A 95 -12.07 16.39 -21.96
C LEU A 95 -12.62 15.43 -23.03
N ASP A 96 -12.68 14.13 -22.74
CA ASP A 96 -13.27 13.15 -23.67
C ASP A 96 -14.75 13.48 -23.95
N GLY A 97 -15.52 13.85 -22.92
CA GLY A 97 -16.90 14.30 -23.08
C GLY A 97 -17.04 15.51 -24.00
N GLU A 98 -16.19 16.53 -23.85
CA GLU A 98 -16.21 17.71 -24.72
C GLU A 98 -15.75 17.40 -26.15
N LEU A 99 -14.75 16.54 -26.33
CA LEU A 99 -14.32 16.07 -27.67
C LEU A 99 -15.42 15.28 -28.38
N GLN A 100 -16.15 14.43 -27.66
CA GLN A 100 -17.31 13.72 -28.23
C GLN A 100 -18.42 14.69 -28.65
N ARG A 101 -18.69 15.74 -27.86
CA ARG A 101 -19.64 16.80 -28.24
C ARG A 101 -19.17 17.55 -29.48
N LEU A 102 -17.88 17.92 -29.55
CA LEU A 102 -17.29 18.59 -30.70
C LEU A 102 -17.40 17.75 -31.98
N ARG A 103 -17.16 16.44 -31.90
CA ARG A 103 -17.33 15.51 -33.04
C ARG A 103 -18.78 15.51 -33.52
N ARG A 104 -19.75 15.33 -32.62
CA ARG A 104 -21.18 15.34 -32.96
C ARG A 104 -21.63 16.67 -33.57
N ALA A 105 -21.16 17.80 -33.03
CA ALA A 105 -21.49 19.11 -33.57
C ALA A 105 -20.91 19.31 -34.99
N ASN A 106 -19.70 18.83 -35.25
CA ASN A 106 -19.10 18.85 -36.60
C ASN A 106 -19.82 17.92 -37.59
N GLU A 107 -20.26 16.73 -37.15
CA GLU A 107 -21.08 15.83 -37.97
C GLU A 107 -22.40 16.50 -38.36
N MET A 108 -23.08 17.14 -37.41
CA MET A 108 -24.30 17.91 -37.66
C MET A 108 -24.06 19.07 -38.62
N LEU A 109 -22.99 19.83 -38.44
CA LEU A 109 -22.57 20.88 -39.37
C LEU A 109 -22.33 20.35 -40.77
N SER A 110 -21.63 19.23 -40.90
CA SER A 110 -21.33 18.63 -42.20
C SER A 110 -22.61 18.15 -42.90
N ALA A 111 -23.52 17.53 -42.16
CA ALA A 111 -24.82 17.11 -42.67
C ALA A 111 -25.67 18.30 -43.15
N THR A 112 -25.76 19.37 -42.34
CA THR A 112 -26.50 20.59 -42.75
C THR A 112 -25.88 21.29 -43.97
N ASN A 113 -24.56 21.28 -44.11
CA ASN A 113 -23.89 21.78 -45.32
C ASN A 113 -24.23 20.97 -46.56
N VAL A 114 -24.34 19.64 -46.45
CA VAL A 114 -24.78 18.77 -47.56
C VAL A 114 -26.23 19.07 -47.94
N GLU A 115 -27.13 19.19 -46.96
CA GLU A 115 -28.53 19.56 -47.22
C GLU A 115 -28.65 20.92 -47.93
N LEU A 116 -27.89 21.92 -47.47
CA LEU A 116 -27.85 23.25 -48.11
C LEU A 116 -27.34 23.17 -49.56
N ARG A 117 -26.28 22.40 -49.82
CA ARG A 117 -25.75 22.22 -51.19
C ARG A 117 -26.79 21.56 -52.09
N ASN A 118 -27.45 20.51 -51.63
CA ASN A 118 -28.50 19.83 -52.40
C ASN A 118 -29.68 20.77 -52.71
N ALA A 119 -30.11 21.58 -51.74
CA ALA A 119 -31.18 22.56 -51.94
C ALA A 119 -30.80 23.64 -52.96
N LEU A 120 -29.55 24.14 -52.90
CA LEU A 120 -29.00 25.08 -53.87
C LEU A 120 -28.90 24.48 -55.28
N GLU A 121 -28.44 23.24 -55.42
CA GLU A 121 -28.37 22.52 -56.71
C GLU A 121 -29.76 22.36 -57.35
N GLN A 122 -30.78 22.11 -56.53
CA GLN A 122 -32.17 22.02 -56.97
C GLN A 122 -32.83 23.39 -57.21
N ASN A 123 -32.11 24.50 -56.96
CA ASN A 123 -32.63 25.87 -56.96
C ASN A 123 -33.86 26.06 -56.04
N VAL A 124 -33.93 25.27 -54.97
CA VAL A 124 -34.97 25.39 -53.95
C VAL A 124 -34.42 26.22 -52.79
N GLY A 125 -34.94 27.43 -52.63
CA GLY A 125 -34.62 28.26 -51.47
C GLY A 125 -35.42 27.81 -50.26
N GLU A 126 -34.77 27.17 -49.29
CA GLU A 126 -35.41 26.74 -48.03
C GLU A 126 -34.87 27.54 -46.83
N PRO A 127 -35.59 28.60 -46.37
CA PRO A 127 -35.14 29.43 -45.25
C PRO A 127 -34.88 28.67 -43.95
N HIS A 128 -35.56 27.54 -43.74
CA HIS A 128 -35.38 26.72 -42.54
C HIS A 128 -34.03 25.99 -42.52
N LEU A 129 -33.44 25.67 -43.67
CA LEU A 129 -32.10 25.08 -43.76
C LEU A 129 -31.02 26.10 -43.36
N ILE A 130 -31.21 27.38 -43.70
CA ILE A 130 -30.31 28.46 -43.27
C ILE A 130 -30.32 28.58 -41.74
N ASN A 131 -31.51 28.59 -41.13
CA ASN A 131 -31.63 28.62 -39.67
C ASN A 131 -31.02 27.37 -39.02
N LYS A 132 -31.22 26.19 -39.61
CA LYS A 132 -30.64 24.92 -39.13
C LYS A 132 -29.11 24.94 -39.20
N ALA A 133 -28.54 25.44 -40.30
CA ALA A 133 -27.10 25.57 -40.46
C ALA A 133 -26.50 26.59 -39.48
N MET A 134 -27.16 27.73 -39.28
CA MET A 134 -26.73 28.74 -38.31
C MET A 134 -26.71 28.17 -36.88
N LEU A 135 -27.73 27.38 -36.50
CA LEU A 135 -27.78 26.71 -35.21
C LEU A 135 -26.67 25.65 -35.07
N ALA A 136 -26.42 24.86 -36.11
CA ALA A 136 -25.36 23.86 -36.12
C ALA A 136 -23.97 24.51 -36.02
N GLU A 137 -23.73 25.65 -36.69
CA GLU A 137 -22.48 26.40 -36.62
C GLU A 137 -22.24 26.96 -35.23
N LEU A 138 -23.28 27.53 -34.62
CA LEU A 138 -23.20 28.06 -33.28
C LEU A 138 -22.91 26.95 -32.26
N GLU A 139 -23.54 25.78 -32.40
CA GLU A 139 -23.27 24.62 -31.54
C GLU A 139 -21.84 24.10 -31.72
N ALA A 140 -21.33 24.03 -32.95
CA ALA A 140 -19.95 23.63 -33.19
C ALA A 140 -18.92 24.62 -32.61
N LEU A 141 -19.17 25.93 -32.72
CA LEU A 141 -18.31 26.95 -32.11
C LEU A 141 -18.33 26.87 -30.58
N ARG A 142 -19.49 26.59 -29.98
CA ARG A 142 -19.60 26.37 -28.53
C ARG A 142 -18.85 25.12 -28.10
N ALA A 143 -19.03 24.01 -28.81
CA ALA A 143 -18.35 22.76 -28.52
C ALA A 143 -16.83 22.88 -28.69
N ALA A 144 -16.36 23.64 -29.69
CA ALA A 144 -14.94 23.89 -29.91
C ALA A 144 -14.34 24.66 -28.72
N ARG A 145 -14.98 25.79 -28.33
CA ARG A 145 -14.52 26.54 -27.14
C ARG A 145 -14.56 25.70 -25.86
N ALA A 146 -15.57 24.86 -25.68
CA ALA A 146 -15.66 24.00 -24.49
C ALA A 146 -14.53 22.97 -24.45
N ALA A 147 -14.20 22.36 -25.60
CA ALA A 147 -13.06 21.46 -25.73
C ALA A 147 -11.73 22.18 -25.43
N ASP A 148 -11.51 23.36 -26.02
CA ASP A 148 -10.31 24.17 -25.78
C ASP A 148 -10.15 24.52 -24.29
N MET A 149 -11.25 24.92 -23.63
CA MET A 149 -11.22 25.22 -22.19
C MET A 149 -10.93 23.98 -21.33
N ALA A 150 -11.48 22.81 -21.71
CA ALA A 150 -11.22 21.57 -21.01
C ALA A 150 -9.77 21.11 -21.18
N GLU A 151 -9.20 21.28 -22.38
CA GLU A 151 -7.79 21.00 -22.66
C GLU A 151 -6.86 21.92 -21.88
N ASN A 152 -7.10 23.24 -21.91
CA ASN A 152 -6.31 24.20 -21.15
C ASN A 152 -6.34 23.91 -19.65
N GLN A 153 -7.50 23.54 -19.10
CA GLN A 153 -7.57 23.17 -17.69
C GLN A 153 -6.78 21.90 -17.40
N LEU A 154 -6.82 20.88 -18.27
CA LEU A 154 -5.99 19.69 -18.11
C LEU A 154 -4.49 20.02 -18.14
N LEU A 155 -4.07 20.91 -19.04
CA LEU A 155 -2.68 21.38 -19.10
C LEU A 155 -2.28 22.11 -17.80
N LEU A 156 -3.15 22.98 -17.26
CA LEU A 156 -2.89 23.63 -15.99
C LEU A 156 -2.79 22.63 -14.84
N ASP A 157 -3.75 21.71 -14.72
CA ASP A 157 -3.79 20.70 -13.67
C ASP A 157 -2.57 19.75 -13.72
N THR A 158 -1.97 19.57 -14.89
CA THR A 158 -0.75 18.74 -15.08
C THR A 158 0.54 19.53 -14.85
N LEU A 159 0.59 20.82 -15.19
CA LEU A 159 1.77 21.66 -15.02
C LEU A 159 1.92 22.19 -13.58
N GLU A 160 0.83 22.48 -12.89
CA GLU A 160 0.85 23.02 -11.52
C GLU A 160 1.67 22.17 -10.53
N PRO A 161 1.52 20.84 -10.44
CA PRO A 161 2.36 20.02 -9.55
C PRO A 161 3.84 20.02 -9.96
N LEU A 162 4.15 20.00 -11.26
CA LEU A 162 5.53 20.00 -11.77
C LEU A 162 6.24 21.33 -11.46
N LEU A 163 5.50 22.45 -11.54
CA LEU A 163 6.00 23.76 -11.17
C LEU A 163 6.21 23.89 -9.66
N ALA A 164 5.32 23.32 -8.85
CA ALA A 164 5.47 23.30 -7.40
C ALA A 164 6.70 22.48 -6.96
N GLU A 165 6.95 21.34 -7.61
CA GLU A 165 8.14 20.50 -7.39
C GLU A 165 9.42 21.28 -7.75
N ALA A 166 9.49 21.86 -8.95
CA ALA A 166 10.64 22.65 -9.38
C ALA A 166 10.94 23.85 -8.47
N ALA A 167 9.91 24.55 -7.99
CA ALA A 167 10.07 25.66 -7.05
C ALA A 167 10.60 25.21 -5.68
N SER A 168 10.22 24.01 -5.24
CA SER A 168 10.70 23.43 -3.97
C SER A 168 12.17 23.00 -4.06
N GLU A 169 12.62 22.51 -5.22
CA GLU A 169 14.02 22.14 -5.46
C GLU A 169 14.96 23.36 -5.53
N GLU A 170 14.50 24.49 -6.08
CA GLU A 170 15.29 25.73 -6.14
C GLU A 170 15.44 26.42 -4.76
N SER A 171 14.56 26.09 -3.81
CA SER A 171 14.52 26.66 -2.46
C SER A 171 15.31 25.85 -1.41
N ALA A 172 15.79 24.65 -1.76
CA ALA A 172 16.47 23.70 -0.89
C ALA A 172 18.00 23.72 -1.09
#